data_AF-A0A439KLA0-F1
#
_entry.id   AF-A0A439KLA0-F1
#
_cell.length_a   1.000
_cell.length_b   1.000
_cell.length_c   1.000
_cell.angle_alpha   90.00
_cell.angle_beta   90.00
_cell.angle_gamma   90.00
#
_symmetry.space_group_name_H-M   'P 1'
#
loop_
_entity.id
_entity.type
_entity.pdbx_description
1 polymer ?
#
loop_
_entity_poly.entity_id
_entity_poly.type
_entity_poly.pdbx_seq_one_letter_code
_entity_poly.pdbx_strand_id
1 'polypeptide(L)'
;MNRFSRLFALLAMGVLAGCGKPEFSDAEKKTIASLALSALPPPKTDTTNRFADVPAAAALGATLFFDVGMSGDGKVSCSTCHKIDRQFQDDLPQAVGVGRTNRRTMPLAGVVHDPFFFWDGRRDSLWAQALAPLENPLEQAG
;
A
#
# COMPACT_ATOMS: atom_id res chain seq x y z
N MET A 1 39.69 28.98 30.62
CA MET A 1 38.73 28.17 29.83
C MET A 1 38.37 28.94 28.55
N ASN A 2 38.80 28.43 27.39
CA ASN A 2 38.70 29.14 26.11
C ASN A 2 37.23 29.24 25.64
N ARG A 3 36.85 30.38 25.05
CA ARG A 3 35.49 30.65 24.53
C ARG A 3 35.01 29.56 23.55
N PHE A 4 35.94 28.93 22.82
CA PHE A 4 35.69 27.79 21.93
C PHE A 4 35.20 26.53 22.66
N SER A 5 35.73 26.21 23.85
CA SER A 5 35.26 25.06 24.64
C SER A 5 33.86 25.25 25.21
N ARG A 6 33.45 26.51 25.48
CA ARG A 6 32.08 26.82 25.93
C ARG A 6 31.07 26.70 24.79
N LEU A 7 31.42 27.12 23.57
CA LEU A 7 30.56 26.94 22.40
C LEU A 7 30.37 25.46 22.04
N PHE A 8 31.44 24.67 22.10
CA PHE A 8 31.38 23.23 21.80
C PHE A 8 30.52 22.45 22.82
N ALA A 9 30.63 22.81 24.11
CA ALA A 9 29.80 22.21 25.16
C ALA A 9 28.30 22.56 25.02
N LEU A 10 27.97 23.81 24.64
CA LEU A 10 26.60 24.24 24.40
C LEU A 10 25.99 23.56 23.15
N LEU A 11 26.76 23.38 22.07
CA LEU A 11 26.32 22.64 20.90
C LEU A 11 26.05 21.16 21.21
N ALA A 12 26.93 20.52 21.98
CA ALA A 12 26.78 19.12 22.37
C ALA A 12 25.54 18.88 23.25
N MET A 13 25.19 19.82 24.14
CA MET A 13 23.99 19.75 24.97
C MET A 13 22.69 19.92 24.15
N GLY A 14 22.70 20.78 23.12
CA GLY A 14 21.56 20.96 22.22
C GLY A 14 21.28 19.74 21.32
N VAL A 15 22.32 19.00 20.92
CA VAL A 15 22.18 17.77 20.11
C VAL A 15 21.56 16.62 20.93
N LEU A 16 21.85 16.53 22.23
CA LEU A 16 21.32 15.48 23.11
C LEU A 16 19.84 15.67 23.49
N ALA A 17 19.33 16.91 23.49
CA ALA A 17 17.93 17.22 23.79
C ALA A 17 16.97 16.83 22.64
N GLY A 18 17.48 16.60 21.42
CA GLY A 18 16.67 16.25 20.25
C GLY A 18 16.45 14.75 20.01
N CYS A 19 17.00 13.87 20.85
CA CYS A 19 16.98 12.41 20.63
C CYS A 19 15.94 11.66 21.50
N GLY A 20 15.01 12.36 22.15
CA GLY A 20 13.93 11.72 22.88
C GLY A 20 12.91 11.06 21.95
N LYS A 21 12.40 9.87 22.31
CA LYS A 21 11.20 9.34 21.65
C LYS A 21 10.05 10.33 21.90
N PRO A 22 9.22 10.64 20.89
CA PRO A 22 8.05 11.47 21.13
C PRO A 22 7.16 10.80 22.18
N GLU A 23 6.93 11.47 23.31
CA GLU A 23 5.95 11.05 24.30
C GLU A 23 4.59 11.60 23.90
N PHE A 24 3.74 10.73 23.37
CA PHE A 24 2.35 11.08 23.07
C PHE A 24 1.51 11.07 24.35
N SER A 25 0.66 12.09 24.52
CA SER A 25 -0.42 12.09 25.51
C SER A 25 -1.43 10.98 25.23
N ASP A 26 -2.24 10.62 26.23
CA ASP A 26 -3.27 9.58 26.06
C ASP A 26 -4.35 9.97 25.05
N ALA A 27 -4.65 11.27 24.94
CA ALA A 27 -5.53 11.80 23.91
C ALA A 27 -4.94 11.61 22.50
N GLU A 28 -3.65 11.89 22.31
CA GLU A 28 -2.97 11.67 21.02
C GLU A 28 -2.89 10.18 20.66
N LYS A 29 -2.56 9.31 21.63
CA LYS A 29 -2.58 7.86 21.42
C LYS A 29 -3.96 7.38 20.96
N LYS A 30 -5.03 7.88 21.58
CA LYS A 30 -6.41 7.55 21.20
C LYS A 30 -6.73 8.01 19.78
N THR A 31 -6.30 9.22 19.41
CA THR A 31 -6.47 9.74 18.05
C THR A 31 -5.71 8.87 17.04
N ILE A 32 -4.43 8.56 17.28
CA ILE A 32 -3.63 7.69 16.40
C ILE A 32 -4.29 6.32 16.24
N ALA A 33 -4.77 5.72 17.33
CA ALA A 33 -5.47 4.43 17.30
C ALA A 33 -6.74 4.47 16.45
N SER A 34 -7.45 5.60 16.40
CA SER A 34 -8.64 5.77 15.56
C SER A 34 -8.35 5.84 14.06
N LEU A 35 -7.10 6.06 13.66
CA LEU A 35 -6.66 6.10 12.25
C LEU A 35 -6.20 4.73 11.74
N ALA A 36 -6.26 3.68 12.57
CA ALA A 36 -5.89 2.33 12.16
C ALA A 36 -6.94 1.70 11.22
N LEU A 37 -6.49 0.88 10.26
CA LEU A 37 -7.40 0.13 9.38
C LEU A 37 -8.38 -0.75 10.16
N SER A 38 -7.97 -1.30 11.30
CA SER A 38 -8.83 -2.11 12.18
C SER A 38 -9.95 -1.31 12.86
N ALA A 39 -9.87 0.03 12.84
CA ALA A 39 -10.91 0.91 13.37
C ALA A 39 -11.92 1.34 12.30
N LEU A 40 -11.72 0.97 11.02
CA LEU A 40 -12.65 1.28 9.95
C LEU A 40 -13.96 0.48 10.12
N PRO A 41 -15.11 1.06 9.71
CA PRO A 41 -16.37 0.33 9.69
C PRO A 41 -16.31 -0.82 8.67
N PRO A 42 -17.22 -1.81 8.74
CA PRO A 42 -17.34 -2.82 7.69
C PRO A 42 -17.48 -2.19 6.30
N PRO A 43 -16.92 -2.81 5.25
CA PRO A 43 -17.07 -2.32 3.89
C PRO A 43 -18.56 -2.28 3.49
N LYS A 44 -18.92 -1.32 2.64
CA LYS A 44 -20.26 -1.25 2.06
C LYS A 44 -20.44 -2.43 1.10
N THR A 45 -21.67 -2.95 1.00
CA THR A 45 -22.02 -3.95 -0.01
C THR A 45 -21.73 -3.39 -1.41
N ASP A 46 -20.95 -4.14 -2.20
CA ASP A 46 -20.68 -3.80 -3.60
C ASP A 46 -21.87 -4.21 -4.46
N THR A 47 -22.63 -3.23 -4.94
CA THR A 47 -23.80 -3.46 -5.80
C THR A 47 -23.44 -3.72 -7.26
N THR A 48 -22.17 -3.54 -7.65
CA THR A 48 -21.67 -3.72 -9.01
C THR A 48 -21.09 -5.11 -9.26
N ASN A 49 -20.77 -5.85 -8.19
CA ASN A 49 -20.22 -7.19 -8.25
C ASN A 49 -21.10 -8.19 -7.47
N ARG A 50 -21.93 -8.94 -8.20
CA ARG A 50 -22.80 -9.98 -7.61
C ARG A 50 -22.05 -11.11 -6.88
N PHE A 51 -20.74 -11.21 -7.05
CA PHE A 51 -19.90 -12.24 -6.44
C PHE A 51 -19.04 -11.72 -5.29
N ALA A 52 -19.13 -10.44 -4.93
CA ALA A 52 -18.27 -9.81 -3.93
C ALA A 52 -18.24 -10.56 -2.59
N ASP A 53 -19.39 -11.00 -2.12
CA ASP A 53 -19.55 -11.70 -0.83
C ASP A 53 -19.65 -13.23 -0.96
N VAL A 54 -19.30 -13.81 -2.12
CA VAL A 54 -19.35 -15.25 -2.35
C VAL A 54 -18.03 -15.90 -1.94
N PRO A 55 -18.00 -16.80 -0.93
CA PRO A 55 -16.74 -17.37 -0.43
C PRO A 55 -15.92 -18.13 -1.49
N ALA A 56 -16.60 -18.82 -2.42
CA ALA A 56 -15.93 -19.51 -3.51
C ALA A 56 -15.26 -18.55 -4.51
N ALA A 57 -15.84 -17.37 -4.74
CA ALA A 57 -15.23 -16.34 -5.57
C ALA A 57 -14.00 -15.73 -4.90
N ALA A 58 -14.06 -15.49 -3.58
CA ALA A 58 -12.91 -15.04 -2.81
C ALA A 58 -11.75 -16.06 -2.83
N ALA A 59 -12.07 -17.37 -2.69
CA ALA A 59 -11.06 -18.44 -2.77
C ALA A 59 -10.42 -18.54 -4.16
N LEU A 60 -11.21 -18.39 -5.23
CA LEU A 60 -10.68 -18.31 -6.59
C LEU A 60 -9.78 -17.08 -6.77
N GLY A 61 -10.23 -15.91 -6.33
CA GLY A 61 -9.44 -14.67 -6.39
C GLY A 61 -8.11 -14.79 -5.64
N ALA A 62 -8.10 -15.44 -4.47
CA ALA A 62 -6.88 -15.72 -3.74
C ALA A 62 -5.91 -16.63 -4.51
N THR A 63 -6.41 -17.55 -5.33
CA THR A 63 -5.58 -18.38 -6.21
C THR A 63 -5.00 -17.55 -7.36
N LEU A 64 -5.86 -16.80 -8.06
CA LEU A 64 -5.46 -15.95 -9.20
C LEU A 64 -4.47 -14.86 -8.81
N PHE A 65 -4.51 -14.35 -7.58
CA PHE A 65 -3.59 -13.32 -7.10
C PHE A 65 -2.11 -13.72 -7.19
N PHE A 66 -1.82 -15.03 -7.09
CA PHE A 66 -0.46 -15.58 -7.19
C PHE A 66 -0.19 -16.29 -8.51
N ASP A 67 -1.20 -16.39 -9.39
CA ASP A 67 -1.08 -17.12 -10.65
C ASP A 67 -0.30 -16.29 -11.68
N VAL A 68 0.82 -16.83 -12.15
CA VAL A 68 1.64 -16.21 -13.22
C VAL A 68 1.17 -16.60 -14.61
N GLY A 69 0.29 -17.61 -14.73
CA GLY A 69 -0.22 -18.12 -15.99
C GLY A 69 -1.09 -17.14 -16.77
N MET A 70 -1.54 -16.06 -16.13
CA MET A 70 -2.22 -14.96 -16.80
C MET A 70 -1.23 -14.02 -17.51
N SER A 71 0.00 -13.87 -17.02
CA SER A 71 0.98 -12.98 -17.65
C SER A 71 1.48 -13.49 -19.00
N GLY A 72 1.70 -12.57 -19.94
CA GLY A 72 2.20 -12.90 -21.28
C GLY A 72 3.61 -13.52 -21.30
N ASP A 73 4.41 -13.32 -20.24
CA ASP A 73 5.74 -13.92 -20.11
C ASP A 73 5.80 -15.10 -19.12
N GLY A 74 4.68 -15.43 -18.47
CA GLY A 74 4.55 -16.51 -17.50
C GLY A 74 5.34 -16.29 -16.19
N LYS A 75 5.71 -15.06 -15.85
CA LYS A 75 6.57 -14.74 -14.68
C LYS A 75 5.96 -13.73 -13.72
N VAL A 76 4.90 -13.04 -14.10
CA VAL A 76 4.31 -11.95 -13.31
C VAL A 76 2.91 -12.33 -12.84
N SER A 77 2.61 -12.03 -11.58
CA SER A 77 1.25 -12.10 -11.03
C SER A 77 0.97 -10.82 -10.23
N CYS A 78 -0.25 -10.68 -9.70
CA CYS A 78 -0.60 -9.56 -8.83
C CYS A 78 0.39 -9.46 -7.65
N SER A 79 0.77 -10.62 -7.10
CA SER A 79 1.70 -10.73 -5.97
C SER A 79 3.15 -10.27 -6.25
N THR A 80 3.56 -10.16 -7.52
CA THR A 80 4.90 -9.67 -7.90
C THR A 80 5.13 -8.25 -7.40
N CYS A 81 4.12 -7.39 -7.58
CA CYS A 81 4.16 -5.97 -7.17
C CYS A 81 3.43 -5.75 -5.82
N HIS A 82 2.36 -6.49 -5.55
CA HIS A 82 1.53 -6.31 -4.35
C HIS A 82 1.89 -7.31 -3.24
N LYS A 83 3.00 -7.07 -2.54
CA LYS A 83 3.56 -8.00 -1.56
C LYS A 83 2.83 -7.96 -0.21
N ILE A 84 2.34 -9.12 0.24
CA ILE A 84 1.52 -9.24 1.46
C ILE A 84 2.20 -8.66 2.71
N ASP A 85 3.51 -8.89 2.85
CA ASP A 85 4.32 -8.47 4.00
C ASP A 85 4.62 -6.96 4.03
N ARG A 86 4.18 -6.23 3.00
CA ARG A 86 4.45 -4.81 2.82
C ARG A 86 3.18 -4.03 2.52
N GLN A 87 2.07 -4.33 3.22
CA GLN A 87 0.77 -3.69 2.96
C GLN A 87 0.30 -3.83 1.50
N PHE A 88 0.74 -4.88 0.81
CA PHE A 88 0.48 -5.12 -0.61
C PHE A 88 1.07 -4.03 -1.54
N GLN A 89 2.29 -3.57 -1.26
CA GLN A 89 3.14 -2.78 -2.17
C GLN A 89 4.55 -3.40 -2.26
N ASP A 90 5.42 -2.84 -3.12
CA ASP A 90 6.76 -3.38 -3.40
C ASP A 90 7.92 -2.51 -2.87
N ASP A 91 7.61 -1.36 -2.26
CA ASP A 91 8.55 -0.33 -1.80
C ASP A 91 9.47 0.23 -2.90
N LEU A 92 9.05 0.13 -4.17
CA LEU A 92 9.80 0.67 -5.31
C LEU A 92 9.25 2.03 -5.73
N PRO A 93 10.10 2.95 -6.24
CA PRO A 93 9.63 4.21 -6.82
C PRO A 93 8.81 3.98 -8.11
N GLN A 94 9.04 2.87 -8.80
CA GLN A 94 8.33 2.42 -9.99
C GLN A 94 8.21 0.90 -9.95
N ALA A 95 7.02 0.38 -10.25
CA ALA A 95 6.77 -1.05 -10.28
C ALA A 95 7.55 -1.73 -11.43
N VAL A 96 7.84 -3.01 -11.26
CA VAL A 96 8.49 -3.85 -12.27
C VAL A 96 7.69 -5.13 -12.45
N GLY A 97 6.88 -5.17 -13.52
CA GLY A 97 6.20 -6.37 -14.02
C GLY A 97 6.99 -6.95 -15.20
N VAL A 98 6.31 -7.21 -16.31
CA VAL A 98 6.96 -7.57 -17.59
C VAL A 98 7.90 -6.45 -18.04
N GLY A 99 7.53 -5.21 -17.74
CA GLY A 99 8.36 -4.02 -17.92
C GLY A 99 8.42 -3.15 -16.67
N ARG A 100 9.22 -2.07 -16.74
CA ARG A 100 9.22 -1.04 -15.71
C ARG A 100 8.08 -0.05 -15.97
N THR A 101 7.23 0.18 -14.98
CA THR A 101 6.09 1.10 -15.10
C THR A 101 6.52 2.55 -14.82
N ASN A 102 5.59 3.49 -14.98
CA ASN A 102 5.84 4.92 -14.76
C ASN A 102 5.46 5.40 -13.34
N ARG A 103 4.91 4.54 -12.48
CA ARG A 103 4.43 4.90 -11.13
C ARG A 103 4.75 3.81 -10.13
N ARG A 104 4.83 4.19 -8.86
CA ARG A 104 4.92 3.25 -7.74
C ARG A 104 3.65 2.40 -7.64
N THR A 105 3.82 1.18 -7.14
CA THR A 105 2.70 0.31 -6.77
C THR A 105 1.91 0.93 -5.61
N MET A 106 0.60 1.03 -5.73
CA MET A 106 -0.28 1.46 -4.64
C MET A 106 -0.48 0.30 -3.65
N PRO A 107 -0.54 0.54 -2.33
CA PRO A 107 -0.90 -0.50 -1.38
C PRO A 107 -2.34 -0.98 -1.59
N LEU A 108 -2.62 -2.25 -1.33
CA LEU A 108 -3.99 -2.81 -1.36
C LEU A 108 -4.59 -2.98 0.05
N ALA A 109 -3.82 -2.77 1.11
CA ALA A 109 -4.34 -2.86 2.47
C ALA A 109 -5.44 -1.80 2.71
N GLY A 110 -6.67 -2.24 2.97
CA GLY A 110 -7.82 -1.35 3.19
C GLY A 110 -8.47 -0.80 1.92
N VAL A 111 -8.03 -1.21 0.73
CA VAL A 111 -8.48 -0.66 -0.57
C VAL A 111 -9.99 -0.81 -0.82
N VAL A 112 -10.65 -1.75 -0.14
CA VAL A 112 -12.12 -1.93 -0.20
C VAL A 112 -12.90 -0.70 0.29
N HIS A 113 -12.26 0.20 1.03
CA HIS A 113 -12.88 1.43 1.52
C HIS A 113 -12.72 2.62 0.58
N ASP A 114 -11.93 2.48 -0.49
CA ASP A 114 -11.67 3.57 -1.43
C ASP A 114 -12.80 3.70 -2.46
N PRO A 115 -13.23 4.93 -2.79
CA PRO A 115 -14.29 5.15 -3.77
C PRO A 115 -13.81 5.12 -5.23
N PHE A 116 -12.50 5.34 -5.46
CA PHE A 116 -11.88 5.39 -6.77
C PHE A 116 -10.51 4.75 -6.73
N PHE A 117 -10.11 4.14 -7.85
CA PHE A 117 -8.87 3.37 -7.95
C PHE A 117 -7.95 3.91 -9.06
N PHE A 118 -6.68 3.56 -8.97
CA PHE A 118 -5.51 4.17 -9.63
C PHE A 118 -5.16 5.57 -9.11
N TRP A 119 -3.91 5.98 -9.36
CA TRP A 119 -3.39 7.31 -9.01
C TRP A 119 -4.17 8.48 -9.63
N ASP A 120 -4.90 8.23 -10.72
CA ASP A 120 -5.73 9.21 -11.43
C ASP A 120 -7.24 8.99 -11.19
N GLY A 121 -7.62 8.02 -10.36
CA GLY A 121 -9.02 7.74 -10.02
C GLY A 121 -9.87 7.21 -11.18
N ARG A 122 -9.27 6.73 -12.28
CA ARG A 122 -10.00 6.38 -13.53
C ARG A 122 -10.87 5.11 -13.46
N ARG A 123 -11.02 4.50 -12.29
CA ARG A 123 -11.90 3.34 -12.05
C ARG A 123 -12.69 3.55 -10.79
N ASP A 124 -13.92 3.08 -10.80
CA ASP A 124 -14.94 3.23 -9.76
C ASP A 124 -15.22 1.93 -8.99
N SER A 125 -14.56 0.83 -9.36
CA SER A 125 -14.73 -0.47 -8.73
C SER A 125 -13.44 -1.31 -8.78
N LEU A 126 -13.24 -2.17 -7.77
CA LEU A 126 -12.06 -3.05 -7.68
C LEU A 126 -12.00 -4.04 -8.85
N TRP A 127 -13.14 -4.60 -9.24
CA TRP A 127 -13.19 -5.57 -10.33
C TRP A 127 -12.79 -4.91 -11.67
N ALA A 128 -13.21 -3.67 -11.93
CA ALA A 128 -12.83 -2.93 -13.14
C ALA A 128 -11.37 -2.45 -13.10
N GLN A 129 -10.82 -2.20 -11.91
CA GLN A 129 -9.41 -1.91 -11.71
C GLN A 129 -8.53 -3.13 -12.06
N ALA A 130 -8.89 -4.31 -11.58
CA ALA A 130 -8.13 -5.55 -11.72
C ALA A 130 -7.90 -5.98 -13.18
N LEU A 131 -8.77 -5.54 -14.11
CA LEU A 131 -8.62 -5.83 -15.54
C LEU A 131 -7.43 -5.11 -16.19
N ALA A 132 -7.11 -3.88 -15.75
CA ALA A 132 -6.10 -3.09 -16.45
C ALA A 132 -4.66 -3.61 -16.30
N PRO A 133 -4.21 -4.10 -15.13
CA PRO A 133 -2.90 -4.72 -14.96
C PRO A 133 -2.67 -5.96 -15.82
N LEU A 134 -3.73 -6.76 -16.05
CA LEU A 134 -3.70 -7.93 -16.93
C LEU A 134 -3.30 -7.50 -18.34
N GLU A 135 -4.03 -6.53 -18.90
CA GLU A 135 -3.84 -6.07 -20.28
C GLU A 135 -2.64 -5.13 -20.48
N ASN A 136 -2.08 -4.54 -19.40
CA ASN A 136 -1.00 -3.56 -19.53
C ASN A 136 0.32 -4.24 -19.93
N PRO A 137 0.96 -3.85 -21.05
CA PRO A 137 2.18 -4.48 -21.56
C PRO A 137 3.40 -4.33 -20.64
N LEU A 138 3.36 -3.41 -19.67
CA LEU A 138 4.42 -3.21 -18.69
C LEU A 138 4.14 -3.94 -17.36
N GLU A 139 2.91 -4.42 -17.14
CA GLU A 139 2.51 -5.09 -15.91
C GLU A 139 2.45 -6.60 -16.13
N GLN A 140 1.30 -7.20 -16.50
CA GLN A 140 1.22 -8.64 -16.78
C GLN A 140 1.24 -8.98 -18.27
N ALA A 141 0.83 -8.06 -19.15
CA ALA A 141 0.84 -8.26 -20.61
C ALA A 141 0.08 -9.52 -21.11
N GLY A 142 -1.01 -9.92 -20.45
CA GLY A 142 -1.84 -11.08 -20.79
C GLY A 142 -3.19 -11.09 -20.10
#